data_AF-A0A975BVS4-F1
#
_entry.id   AF-A0A975BVS4-F1
#
_cell.length_a   1.000
_cell.length_b   1.000
_cell.length_c   1.000
_cell.angle_alpha   90.00
_cell.angle_beta   90.00
_cell.angle_gamma   90.00
#
_symmetry.space_group_name_H-M   'P 1'
#
loop_
_entity.id
_entity.type
_entity.pdbx_description
1 polymer ?
#
loop_
_entity_poly.entity_id
_entity_poly.type
_entity_poly.pdbx_seq_one_letter_code
_entity_poly.pdbx_strand_id
1 'polypeptide(L)'
;MVLILLQFCPKVIDRVSGIMPETLFLFFIVLFPALSPAGQLDLATDLFEERNWRACRTECSRVLLACPGHEKAVLLRAVSELRSGKDSTKSLRLLCESPDTSPETAVIAHYELGRALWKSGEPEKAFLHLKKAFENSRSGNLFLRAGCSLSLLLKQHSELAEDSSGLQMQLKSCSPLWSREIRAECAISPRGESGSWTGKPGQWLISFYRSQISPAIGQRCSLNPTCSEYARQALRKHGILGLGFIGDRLVREPDVVAEKKSPVRINGRWRYRDPLKEHDDWMK
;
A
#
# COMPACT_ATOMS: atom_id res chain seq x y z
N MET A 1 -6.89 28.02 -16.13
CA MET A 1 -7.46 28.97 -17.11
C MET A 1 -8.98 28.99 -16.91
N VAL A 2 -9.40 29.79 -15.93
CA VAL A 2 -10.70 29.75 -15.23
C VAL A 2 -11.88 30.29 -16.08
N LEU A 3 -11.65 30.56 -17.37
CA LEU A 3 -12.65 31.19 -18.26
C LEU A 3 -13.46 30.23 -19.12
N ILE A 4 -13.22 28.91 -19.10
CA ILE A 4 -13.85 27.98 -20.07
C ILE A 4 -15.15 27.32 -19.54
N LEU A 5 -15.45 27.41 -18.24
CA LEU A 5 -16.62 26.70 -17.67
C LEU A 5 -17.91 27.53 -17.53
N LEU A 6 -17.90 28.81 -17.95
CA LEU A 6 -19.07 29.70 -17.80
C LEU A 6 -20.07 29.65 -18.97
N GLN A 7 -19.94 28.70 -19.89
CA GLN A 7 -20.73 28.69 -21.14
C GLN A 7 -21.85 27.65 -21.20
N PHE A 8 -22.12 26.92 -20.12
CA PHE A 8 -23.22 25.97 -20.07
C PHE A 8 -24.30 26.39 -19.05
N CYS A 9 -25.43 26.82 -19.61
CA CYS A 9 -26.77 26.85 -19.00
C CYS A 9 -27.20 28.13 -18.23
N PRO A 10 -27.91 29.07 -18.89
CA PRO A 10 -28.41 30.31 -18.26
C PRO A 10 -29.56 30.10 -17.26
N LYS A 11 -30.13 28.88 -17.15
CA LYS A 11 -31.25 28.59 -16.23
C LYS A 11 -30.85 28.32 -14.77
N VAL A 12 -29.56 28.25 -14.45
CA VAL A 12 -29.08 28.05 -13.06
C VAL A 12 -28.88 29.38 -12.33
N ILE A 13 -28.74 30.49 -13.06
CA ILE A 13 -28.37 31.81 -12.50
C ILE A 13 -29.51 32.42 -11.67
N ASP A 14 -30.77 32.24 -12.07
CA ASP A 14 -31.91 32.86 -11.37
C ASP A 14 -32.26 32.21 -10.03
N ARG A 15 -31.69 31.05 -9.70
CA ARG A 15 -31.90 30.38 -8.40
C ARG A 15 -30.74 30.60 -7.42
N VAL A 16 -29.68 31.29 -7.84
CA VAL A 16 -28.46 31.54 -7.05
C VAL A 16 -28.29 33.03 -6.70
N SER A 17 -29.30 33.87 -6.96
CA SER A 17 -29.31 35.32 -6.66
C SER A 17 -29.46 35.66 -5.16
N GLY A 18 -28.98 34.79 -4.26
CA GLY A 18 -28.99 35.02 -2.82
C GLY A 18 -27.75 34.50 -2.09
N ILE A 19 -26.78 33.91 -2.79
CA ILE A 19 -25.58 33.35 -2.16
C ILE A 19 -24.44 34.35 -2.38
N MET A 20 -24.08 35.05 -1.29
CA MET A 20 -22.99 36.03 -1.24
C MET A 20 -21.70 35.44 -1.84
N PRO A 21 -20.88 36.22 -2.56
CA PRO A 21 -19.65 35.73 -3.19
C PRO A 21 -18.65 35.10 -2.20
N GLU A 22 -18.72 35.45 -0.91
CA GLU A 22 -17.91 34.85 0.16
C GLU A 22 -18.26 33.38 0.45
N THR A 23 -19.51 32.95 0.24
CA THR A 23 -19.93 31.55 0.49
C THR A 23 -19.42 30.61 -0.59
N LEU A 24 -19.32 31.07 -1.85
CA LEU A 24 -18.70 30.31 -2.94
C LEU A 24 -17.17 30.19 -2.77
N PHE A 25 -16.54 31.23 -2.23
CA PHE A 25 -15.10 31.22 -1.93
C PHE A 25 -14.77 30.25 -0.79
N LEU A 26 -15.59 30.23 0.28
CA LEU A 26 -15.49 29.24 1.35
C LEU A 26 -15.81 27.82 0.88
N PHE A 27 -16.76 27.64 -0.03
CA PHE A 27 -17.08 26.33 -0.60
C PHE A 27 -15.90 25.74 -1.39
N PHE A 28 -15.13 26.58 -2.09
CA PHE A 28 -13.92 26.18 -2.82
C PHE A 28 -12.75 25.82 -1.91
N ILE A 29 -12.61 26.49 -0.76
CA ILE A 29 -11.58 26.20 0.25
C ILE A 29 -11.88 24.92 1.04
N VAL A 30 -13.17 24.60 1.27
CA VAL A 30 -13.58 23.41 2.04
C VAL A 30 -13.50 22.12 1.21
N LEU A 31 -13.59 22.19 -0.12
CA LEU A 31 -13.49 21.03 -1.02
C LEU A 31 -12.06 20.74 -1.51
N PHE A 32 -11.15 21.71 -1.40
CA PHE A 32 -9.72 21.52 -1.64
C PHE A 32 -8.95 21.83 -0.35
N PRO A 33 -8.84 20.86 0.59
CA PRO A 33 -7.78 20.98 1.55
C PRO A 33 -6.48 20.99 0.75
N ALA A 34 -5.69 22.06 0.88
CA ALA A 34 -4.30 22.05 0.50
C ALA A 34 -3.66 20.83 1.17
N LEU A 35 -3.51 19.77 0.38
CA LEU A 35 -2.95 18.50 0.83
C LEU A 35 -1.50 18.82 1.16
N SER A 36 -1.16 18.85 2.44
CA SER A 36 0.23 18.92 2.84
C SER A 36 0.96 17.72 2.21
N PRO A 37 2.11 17.93 1.55
CA PRO A 37 2.80 16.87 0.81
C PRO A 37 3.21 15.68 1.69
N ALA A 38 3.26 15.87 3.01
CA ALA A 38 3.63 14.86 3.99
C ALA A 38 2.56 13.77 4.25
N GLY A 39 1.29 13.97 3.86
CA GLY A 39 0.19 13.03 4.17
C GLY A 39 -0.49 12.40 2.95
N GLN A 40 0.08 12.60 1.77
CA GLN A 40 -0.56 12.22 0.50
C GLN A 40 -0.45 10.72 0.21
N LEU A 41 0.61 10.05 0.70
CA LEU A 41 0.87 8.63 0.44
C LEU A 41 0.49 7.70 1.60
N ASP A 42 0.28 8.20 2.81
CA ASP A 42 0.06 7.39 4.03
C ASP A 42 -1.03 6.33 3.85
N LEU A 43 -2.19 6.74 3.32
CA LEU A 43 -3.30 5.81 3.06
C LEU A 43 -2.90 4.71 2.07
N ALA A 44 -2.15 5.05 1.02
CA ALA A 44 -1.71 4.06 0.05
C ALA A 44 -0.72 3.07 0.68
N THR A 45 0.16 3.56 1.57
CA THR A 45 1.11 2.75 2.34
C THR A 45 0.38 1.78 3.27
N ASP A 46 -0.59 2.26 4.05
CA ASP A 46 -1.40 1.42 4.94
C ASP A 46 -2.10 0.30 4.14
N LEU A 47 -2.71 0.66 3.00
CA LEU A 47 -3.37 -0.30 2.11
C LEU A 47 -2.41 -1.31 1.48
N PHE A 48 -1.16 -0.92 1.26
CA PHE A 48 -0.12 -1.81 0.78
C PHE A 48 0.27 -2.84 1.84
N GLU A 49 0.43 -2.42 3.09
CA GLU A 49 0.72 -3.30 4.23
C GLU A 49 -0.40 -4.30 4.49
N GLU A 50 -1.66 -3.87 4.33
CA GLU A 50 -2.86 -4.73 4.41
C GLU A 50 -3.02 -5.69 3.22
N ARG A 51 -2.11 -5.63 2.22
CA ARG A 51 -2.15 -6.40 0.97
C ARG A 51 -3.40 -6.11 0.12
N ASN A 52 -3.99 -4.94 0.28
CA ASN A 52 -5.12 -4.49 -0.53
C ASN A 52 -4.63 -3.80 -1.81
N TRP A 53 -4.04 -4.58 -2.71
CA TRP A 53 -3.36 -4.09 -3.92
C TRP A 53 -4.26 -3.24 -4.83
N ARG A 54 -5.55 -3.57 -4.90
CA ARG A 54 -6.51 -2.84 -5.74
C ARG A 54 -6.82 -1.46 -5.18
N ALA A 55 -7.05 -1.35 -3.87
CA ALA A 55 -7.28 -0.07 -3.22
C ALA A 55 -6.00 0.78 -3.22
N CYS A 56 -4.86 0.19 -2.88
CA CYS A 56 -3.55 0.84 -2.92
C CYS A 56 -3.27 1.47 -4.30
N ARG A 57 -3.49 0.73 -5.40
CA ARG A 57 -3.33 1.26 -6.77
C ARG A 57 -4.24 2.46 -7.04
N THR A 58 -5.48 2.41 -6.58
CA THR A 58 -6.45 3.50 -6.76
C THR A 58 -5.98 4.75 -6.04
N GLU A 59 -5.55 4.61 -4.78
CA GLU A 59 -5.03 5.75 -4.01
C GLU A 59 -3.73 6.31 -4.60
N CYS A 60 -2.77 5.45 -4.99
CA CYS A 60 -1.57 5.91 -5.69
C CYS A 60 -1.92 6.68 -6.98
N SER A 61 -2.95 6.25 -7.70
CA SER A 61 -3.40 6.96 -8.91
C SER A 61 -3.95 8.35 -8.59
N ARG A 62 -4.68 8.51 -7.47
CA ARG A 62 -5.13 9.83 -6.99
C ARG A 62 -3.96 10.73 -6.62
N VAL A 63 -2.94 10.19 -5.94
CA VAL A 63 -1.71 10.94 -5.64
C VAL A 63 -1.04 11.42 -6.92
N LEU A 64 -0.91 10.55 -7.92
CA LEU A 64 -0.27 10.87 -9.19
C LEU A 64 -1.07 11.83 -10.06
N LEU A 65 -2.39 11.92 -9.90
CA LEU A 65 -3.18 12.97 -10.55
C LEU A 65 -2.87 14.36 -10.00
N ALA A 66 -2.60 14.47 -8.69
CA ALA A 66 -2.19 15.73 -8.08
C ALA A 66 -0.70 16.03 -8.30
N CYS A 67 0.14 15.00 -8.21
CA CYS A 67 1.60 15.09 -8.25
C CYS A 67 2.16 13.99 -9.19
N PRO A 68 2.18 14.21 -10.53
CA PRO A 68 2.58 13.17 -11.49
C PRO A 68 4.00 12.62 -11.31
N GLY A 69 4.92 13.45 -10.81
CA GLY A 69 6.32 13.07 -10.54
C GLY A 69 6.57 12.41 -9.18
N HIS A 70 5.53 12.05 -8.41
CA HIS A 70 5.71 11.50 -7.07
C HIS A 70 6.27 10.06 -7.12
N GLU A 71 7.59 9.94 -7.08
CA GLU A 71 8.34 8.69 -7.26
C GLU A 71 7.85 7.50 -6.41
N LYS A 72 7.58 7.72 -5.11
CA LYS A 72 7.12 6.66 -4.20
C LYS A 72 5.71 6.18 -4.54
N ALA A 73 4.85 7.07 -5.05
CA ALA A 73 3.51 6.71 -5.51
C ALA A 73 3.57 5.88 -6.80
N VAL A 74 4.49 6.23 -7.72
CA VAL A 74 4.76 5.42 -8.93
C VAL A 74 5.26 4.03 -8.53
N LEU A 75 6.25 3.96 -7.63
CA LEU A 75 6.81 2.70 -7.14
C LEU A 75 5.73 1.83 -6.50
N LEU A 76 5.01 2.37 -5.51
CA LEU A 76 3.99 1.63 -4.77
C LEU A 76 2.84 1.16 -5.67
N ARG A 77 2.45 1.97 -6.66
CA ARG A 77 1.46 1.59 -7.68
C ARG A 77 1.96 0.42 -8.53
N ALA A 78 3.19 0.51 -9.05
CA ALA A 78 3.79 -0.52 -9.89
C ALA A 78 3.94 -1.84 -9.13
N VAL A 79 4.44 -1.81 -7.89
CA VAL A 79 4.55 -3.03 -7.07
C VAL A 79 3.17 -3.64 -6.82
N SER A 80 2.15 -2.82 -6.52
CA SER A 80 0.76 -3.29 -6.37
C SER A 80 0.17 -3.89 -7.65
N GLU A 81 0.58 -3.41 -8.83
CA GLU A 81 0.23 -3.98 -10.14
C GLU A 81 0.85 -5.37 -10.32
N LEU A 82 2.16 -5.50 -10.11
CA LEU A 82 2.88 -6.78 -10.17
C LEU A 82 2.27 -7.81 -9.22
N ARG A 83 1.99 -7.43 -7.97
CA ARG A 83 1.38 -8.33 -6.96
C ARG A 83 -0.07 -8.70 -7.29
N SER A 84 -0.74 -7.94 -8.14
CA SER A 84 -2.08 -8.28 -8.67
C SER A 84 -2.03 -9.06 -9.99
N GLY A 85 -0.84 -9.46 -10.46
CA GLY A 85 -0.66 -10.17 -11.73
C GLY A 85 -0.71 -9.30 -12.98
N LYS A 86 -0.66 -7.97 -12.85
CA LYS A 86 -0.53 -7.04 -13.99
C LYS A 86 0.95 -6.79 -14.27
N ASP A 87 1.30 -6.58 -15.54
CA ASP A 87 2.63 -6.11 -15.89
C ASP A 87 2.75 -4.60 -15.69
N SER A 88 3.73 -4.18 -14.90
CA SER A 88 4.11 -2.79 -14.70
C SER A 88 5.64 -2.60 -14.73
N THR A 89 6.35 -3.53 -15.37
CA THR A 89 7.83 -3.51 -15.47
C THR A 89 8.34 -2.24 -16.13
N LYS A 90 7.61 -1.69 -17.12
CA LYS A 90 7.94 -0.41 -17.76
C LYS A 90 8.02 0.75 -16.75
N SER A 91 7.07 0.85 -15.82
CA SER A 91 7.05 1.90 -14.80
C SER A 91 8.26 1.77 -13.86
N LEU A 92 8.66 0.55 -13.51
CA LEU A 92 9.85 0.31 -12.70
C LEU A 92 11.15 0.62 -13.45
N ARG A 93 11.24 0.30 -14.75
CA ARG A 93 12.39 0.68 -15.59
C ARG A 93 12.58 2.20 -15.63
N LEU A 94 11.49 2.95 -15.81
CA LEU A 94 11.54 4.41 -15.79
C LEU A 94 12.08 4.96 -14.46
N LEU A 95 11.66 4.39 -13.32
CA LEU A 95 12.20 4.78 -12.02
C LEU A 95 13.69 4.44 -11.87
N CYS A 96 14.15 3.33 -12.46
CA CYS A 96 15.55 2.92 -12.43
C CYS A 96 16.46 3.82 -13.29
N GLU A 97 15.95 4.33 -14.41
CA GLU A 97 16.72 5.07 -15.42
C GLU A 97 16.68 6.59 -15.22
N SER A 98 15.65 7.09 -14.53
CA SER A 98 15.45 8.53 -14.32
C SER A 98 16.49 9.11 -13.35
N PRO A 99 17.23 10.17 -13.74
CA PRO A 99 18.23 10.82 -12.89
C PRO A 99 17.61 11.56 -11.70
N ASP A 100 16.33 11.94 -11.81
CA ASP A 100 15.59 12.66 -10.78
C ASP A 100 15.07 11.74 -9.65
N THR A 101 15.19 10.41 -9.82
CA THR A 101 14.73 9.46 -8.81
C THR A 101 15.72 9.38 -7.66
N SER A 102 15.20 9.42 -6.44
CA SER A 102 15.96 9.15 -5.22
C SER A 102 16.72 7.82 -5.32
N PRO A 103 17.99 7.74 -4.89
CA PRO A 103 18.75 6.50 -4.86
C PRO A 103 18.03 5.37 -4.13
N GLU A 104 17.30 5.68 -3.04
CA GLU A 104 16.55 4.66 -2.29
C GLU A 104 15.40 4.08 -3.12
N THR A 105 14.64 4.95 -3.78
CA THR A 105 13.51 4.56 -4.64
C THR A 105 14.00 3.78 -5.85
N ALA A 106 15.10 4.20 -6.47
CA ALA A 106 15.72 3.50 -7.60
C ALA A 106 16.22 2.09 -7.23
N VAL A 107 16.83 1.91 -6.06
CA VAL A 107 17.29 0.59 -5.58
C VAL A 107 16.10 -0.34 -5.31
N ILE A 108 15.02 0.14 -4.71
CA ILE A 108 13.80 -0.67 -4.54
C ILE A 108 13.19 -1.02 -5.90
N ALA A 109 13.16 -0.07 -6.84
CA ALA A 109 12.68 -0.33 -8.20
C ALA A 109 13.53 -1.39 -8.91
N HIS A 110 14.86 -1.35 -8.77
CA HIS A 110 15.76 -2.38 -9.28
C HIS A 110 15.47 -3.76 -8.68
N TYR A 111 15.27 -3.84 -7.36
CA TYR A 111 14.94 -5.10 -6.70
C TYR A 111 13.62 -5.69 -7.24
N GLU A 112 12.57 -4.88 -7.29
CA GLU A 112 11.23 -5.32 -7.73
C GLU A 112 11.21 -5.67 -9.22
N LEU A 113 11.92 -4.89 -10.06
CA LEU A 113 12.06 -5.17 -11.49
C LEU A 113 12.85 -6.46 -11.72
N GLY A 114 13.96 -6.66 -11.01
CA GLY A 114 14.76 -7.88 -11.12
C GLY A 114 13.96 -9.13 -10.78
N ARG A 115 13.13 -9.07 -9.73
CA ARG A 115 12.21 -10.17 -9.38
C ARG A 115 11.13 -10.40 -10.43
N ALA A 116 10.55 -9.33 -10.97
CA ALA A 116 9.55 -9.45 -12.02
C ALA A 116 10.12 -10.09 -13.29
N LEU A 117 11.34 -9.70 -13.69
CA LEU A 117 12.05 -10.25 -14.85
C LEU A 117 12.47 -11.70 -14.64
N TRP A 118 12.88 -12.07 -13.43
CA TRP A 118 13.17 -13.46 -13.12
C TRP A 118 11.91 -14.31 -13.23
N LYS A 119 10.77 -13.81 -12.73
CA LYS A 119 9.47 -14.48 -12.88
C LYS A 119 9.01 -14.57 -14.34
N SER A 120 9.35 -13.60 -15.19
CA SER A 120 9.02 -13.63 -16.62
C SER A 120 9.95 -14.49 -17.46
N GLY A 121 10.99 -15.10 -16.87
CA GLY A 121 11.93 -15.98 -17.57
C GLY A 121 13.10 -15.25 -18.24
N GLU A 122 13.46 -14.05 -17.77
CA GLU A 122 14.60 -13.26 -18.26
C GLU A 122 15.73 -13.17 -17.21
N PRO A 123 16.47 -14.29 -16.96
CA PRO A 123 17.41 -14.39 -15.83
C PRO A 123 18.62 -13.45 -15.94
N GLU A 124 19.13 -13.17 -17.15
CA GLU A 124 20.26 -12.24 -17.36
C GLU A 124 19.91 -10.81 -16.94
N LYS A 125 18.73 -10.31 -17.36
CA LYS A 125 18.27 -8.97 -16.98
C LYS A 125 17.91 -8.92 -15.50
N ALA A 126 17.32 -9.99 -14.97
CA ALA A 126 17.06 -10.13 -13.55
C ALA A 126 18.34 -10.02 -12.72
N PHE A 127 19.40 -10.72 -13.14
CA PHE A 127 20.72 -10.68 -12.49
C PHE A 127 21.27 -9.25 -12.44
N LEU A 128 21.27 -8.53 -13.57
CA LEU A 128 21.76 -7.15 -13.62
C LEU A 128 21.03 -6.24 -12.61
N HIS A 129 19.70 -6.32 -12.55
CA HIS A 129 18.91 -5.49 -11.65
C HIS A 129 19.04 -5.90 -10.18
N LEU A 130 19.04 -7.21 -9.88
CA LEU A 130 19.22 -7.70 -8.51
C LEU A 130 20.63 -7.40 -7.98
N LYS A 131 21.66 -7.49 -8.83
CA LYS A 131 23.03 -7.09 -8.50
C LYS A 131 23.11 -5.61 -8.15
N LYS A 132 22.55 -4.73 -8.99
CA LYS A 132 22.46 -3.29 -8.69
C LYS A 132 21.74 -3.01 -7.38
N ALA A 133 20.64 -3.71 -7.11
CA ALA A 133 19.91 -3.54 -5.85
C ALA A 133 20.74 -3.99 -4.63
N PHE A 134 21.46 -5.11 -4.74
CA PHE A 134 22.30 -5.65 -3.67
C PHE A 134 23.49 -4.73 -3.35
N GLU A 135 24.19 -4.26 -4.37
CA GLU A 135 25.40 -3.43 -4.22
C GLU A 135 25.11 -2.01 -3.73
N ASN A 136 23.94 -1.46 -4.06
CA ASN A 136 23.59 -0.07 -3.74
C ASN A 136 22.61 0.08 -2.56
N SER A 137 22.14 -1.02 -1.96
CA SER A 137 21.17 -0.96 -0.85
C SER A 137 21.81 -0.49 0.44
N ARG A 138 21.30 0.62 0.98
CA ARG A 138 21.63 1.12 2.32
C ARG A 138 20.78 0.51 3.43
N SER A 139 19.61 -0.05 3.07
CA SER A 139 18.73 -0.72 4.02
C SER A 139 19.17 -2.16 4.23
N GLY A 140 19.43 -2.57 5.47
CA GLY A 140 19.80 -3.95 5.80
C GLY A 140 18.73 -4.97 5.38
N ASN A 141 17.46 -4.60 5.49
CA ASN A 141 16.34 -5.46 5.08
C ASN A 141 16.30 -5.70 3.57
N LEU A 142 16.54 -4.66 2.77
CA LEU A 142 16.55 -4.77 1.32
C LEU A 142 17.84 -5.44 0.83
N PHE A 143 18.97 -5.15 1.46
CA PHE A 143 20.25 -5.81 1.20
C PHE A 143 20.15 -7.33 1.36
N LEU A 144 19.59 -7.80 2.48
CA LEU A 144 19.40 -9.24 2.71
C LEU A 144 18.46 -9.90 1.70
N ARG A 145 17.36 -9.22 1.34
CA ARG A 145 16.39 -9.72 0.35
C ARG A 145 16.96 -9.76 -1.06
N ALA A 146 17.68 -8.71 -1.47
CA ALA A 146 18.36 -8.65 -2.75
C ALA A 146 19.44 -9.73 -2.85
N GLY A 147 20.27 -9.88 -1.82
CA GLY A 147 21.30 -10.92 -1.75
C GLY A 147 20.72 -12.33 -1.77
N CYS A 148 19.64 -12.58 -1.02
CA CYS A 148 18.98 -13.89 -1.02
C CYS A 148 18.36 -14.21 -2.39
N SER A 149 17.68 -13.23 -3.02
CA SER A 149 17.10 -13.40 -4.36
C SER A 149 18.18 -13.67 -5.41
N LEU A 150 19.28 -12.91 -5.35
CA LEU A 150 20.42 -13.06 -6.25
C LEU A 150 21.11 -14.43 -6.08
N SER A 151 21.31 -14.87 -4.84
CA SER A 151 21.88 -16.20 -4.54
C SER A 151 21.01 -17.34 -5.07
N LEU A 152 19.69 -17.24 -4.92
CA LEU A 152 18.75 -18.22 -5.46
C LEU A 152 18.74 -18.22 -7.00
N LEU A 153 18.83 -17.04 -7.64
CA LEU A 153 18.95 -16.91 -9.09
C LEU A 153 20.24 -17.58 -9.60
N LEU A 154 21.38 -17.30 -8.97
CA LEU A 154 22.68 -17.88 -9.34
C LEU A 154 22.74 -19.39 -9.09
N LYS A 155 21.96 -19.91 -8.14
CA LYS A 155 21.83 -21.36 -7.94
C LYS A 155 21.07 -22.03 -9.10
N GLN A 156 20.16 -21.31 -9.75
CA GLN A 156 19.44 -21.80 -10.94
C GLN A 156 20.26 -21.58 -12.23
N HIS A 157 21.05 -20.52 -12.26
CA HIS A 157 21.83 -20.06 -13.42
C HIS A 157 23.27 -19.76 -13.00
N SER A 158 24.06 -20.81 -12.80
CA SER A 158 25.45 -20.68 -12.34
C SER A 158 26.34 -19.96 -13.34
N GLU A 159 26.00 -20.01 -14.63
CA GLU A 159 26.67 -19.33 -15.74
C GLU A 159 26.75 -17.81 -15.56
N LEU A 160 25.79 -17.21 -14.84
CA LEU A 160 25.75 -15.76 -14.60
C LEU A 160 26.79 -15.29 -13.56
N ALA A 161 27.40 -16.22 -12.82
CA ALA A 161 28.31 -15.91 -11.72
C ALA A 161 29.80 -16.01 -12.07
N GLU A 162 30.14 -16.41 -13.31
CA GLU A 162 31.52 -16.74 -13.71
C GLU A 162 32.48 -15.54 -13.57
N ASP A 163 32.00 -14.32 -13.84
CA ASP A 163 32.85 -13.12 -13.86
C ASP A 163 32.93 -12.37 -12.52
N SER A 164 32.28 -12.83 -11.44
CA SER A 164 32.11 -12.04 -10.22
C SER A 164 32.48 -12.79 -8.93
N SER A 165 33.77 -13.12 -8.78
CA SER A 165 34.31 -13.76 -7.56
C SER A 165 34.04 -12.94 -6.28
N GLY A 166 34.13 -11.60 -6.37
CA GLY A 166 33.81 -10.70 -5.26
C GLY A 166 32.34 -10.75 -4.83
N LEU A 167 31.42 -10.86 -5.79
CA LEU A 167 29.99 -10.99 -5.52
C LEU A 167 29.69 -12.30 -4.78
N GLN A 168 30.28 -13.41 -5.22
CA GLN A 168 30.08 -14.70 -4.55
C GLN A 168 30.58 -14.66 -3.10
N MET A 169 31.70 -13.98 -2.83
CA MET A 169 32.22 -13.82 -1.48
C MET A 169 31.27 -13.01 -0.59
N GLN A 170 30.71 -11.91 -1.11
CA GLN A 170 29.72 -11.09 -0.40
C GLN A 170 28.41 -11.86 -0.13
N LEU A 171 27.94 -12.65 -1.09
CA LEU A 171 26.75 -13.49 -0.91
C LEU A 171 26.99 -14.57 0.14
N LYS A 172 28.18 -15.19 0.15
CA LYS A 172 28.55 -16.17 1.18
C LYS A 172 28.60 -15.55 2.57
N SER A 173 29.15 -14.34 2.71
CA SER A 173 29.26 -13.66 4.01
C SER A 173 27.89 -13.28 4.59
N CYS A 174 26.92 -12.88 3.77
CA CYS A 174 25.58 -12.54 4.25
C CYS A 174 24.62 -13.74 4.32
N SER A 175 24.98 -14.90 3.74
CA SER A 175 24.14 -16.10 3.71
C SER A 175 23.64 -16.64 5.07
N PRO A 176 24.40 -16.51 6.20
CA PRO A 176 23.92 -16.93 7.52
C PRO A 176 22.78 -16.07 8.04
N LEU A 177 22.64 -14.82 7.55
CA LEU A 177 21.62 -13.87 7.98
C LEU A 177 20.26 -14.13 7.29
N TRP A 178 20.20 -15.00 6.28
CA TRP A 178 18.96 -15.32 5.59
C TRP A 178 18.11 -16.30 6.41
N SER A 179 17.13 -15.75 7.13
CA SER A 179 16.12 -16.53 7.83
C SER A 179 15.27 -17.37 6.86
N ARG A 180 14.56 -18.37 7.41
CA ARG A 180 13.62 -19.19 6.62
C ARG A 180 12.54 -18.35 5.94
N GLU A 181 12.08 -17.30 6.61
CA GLU A 181 11.07 -16.37 6.08
C GLU A 181 11.60 -15.59 4.87
N ILE A 182 12.82 -15.03 4.97
CA ILE A 182 13.45 -14.30 3.85
C ILE A 182 13.63 -15.23 2.63
N ARG A 183 14.09 -16.47 2.86
CA ARG A 183 14.25 -17.46 1.80
C ARG A 183 12.92 -17.81 1.14
N ALA A 184 11.86 -17.99 1.92
CA ALA A 184 10.53 -18.27 1.41
C ALA A 184 9.96 -17.08 0.61
N GLU A 185 10.19 -15.84 1.06
CA GLU A 185 9.77 -14.63 0.35
C GLU A 185 10.51 -14.44 -0.99
N CYS A 186 11.82 -14.72 -1.00
CA CYS A 186 12.68 -14.52 -2.17
C CYS A 186 12.58 -15.65 -3.19
N ALA A 187 12.16 -16.86 -2.78
CA ALA A 187 11.99 -17.98 -3.69
C ALA A 187 10.88 -17.71 -4.72
N ILE A 188 11.25 -17.59 -5.99
CA ILE A 188 10.29 -17.57 -7.09
C ILE A 188 10.03 -19.04 -7.47
N SER A 189 8.82 -19.51 -7.19
CA SER A 189 8.39 -20.84 -7.65
C SER A 189 8.17 -20.79 -9.18
N PRO A 190 8.84 -21.64 -9.97
CA PRO A 190 8.64 -21.70 -11.43
C PRO A 190 7.29 -22.29 -11.84
N ARG A 191 6.55 -22.90 -10.90
CA ARG A 191 5.16 -23.29 -11.12
C ARG A 191 4.26 -22.14 -10.72
N GLY A 192 3.56 -21.60 -11.71
CA GLY A 192 2.42 -20.73 -11.50
C GLY A 192 1.56 -21.28 -10.36
N GLU A 193 1.17 -20.39 -9.46
CA GLU A 193 0.15 -20.70 -8.47
C GLU A 193 -1.12 -21.10 -9.23
N SER A 194 -1.25 -22.39 -9.56
CA SER A 194 -2.56 -22.99 -9.72
C SER A 194 -3.20 -22.80 -8.36
N GLY A 195 -4.15 -21.87 -8.26
CA GLY A 195 -5.00 -21.74 -7.10
C GLY A 195 -5.55 -23.13 -6.80
N SER A 196 -5.00 -23.79 -5.79
CA SER A 196 -5.54 -25.03 -5.27
C SER A 196 -6.90 -24.66 -4.71
N TRP A 197 -7.95 -24.87 -5.51
CA TRP A 197 -9.34 -24.69 -5.09
C TRP A 197 -9.72 -25.74 -4.01
N THR A 198 -8.83 -26.68 -3.71
CA THR A 198 -8.94 -27.62 -2.61
C THR A 198 -8.14 -27.10 -1.42
N GLY A 199 -8.69 -26.13 -0.70
CA GLY A 199 -7.96 -25.40 0.34
C GLY A 199 -8.83 -24.72 1.39
N LYS A 200 -9.66 -25.49 2.11
CA LYS A 200 -10.28 -25.15 3.40
C LYS A 200 -11.48 -24.18 3.32
N PRO A 201 -12.65 -24.53 3.89
CA PRO A 201 -13.85 -23.65 3.93
C PRO A 201 -13.59 -22.27 4.56
N GLY A 202 -12.55 -22.15 5.39
CA GLY A 202 -12.08 -20.86 5.93
C GLY A 202 -11.58 -19.87 4.87
N GLN A 203 -11.00 -20.33 3.75
CA GLN A 203 -10.55 -19.41 2.69
C GLN A 203 -11.73 -18.85 1.88
N TRP A 204 -12.78 -19.65 1.68
CA TRP A 204 -14.03 -19.17 1.09
C TRP A 204 -14.71 -18.15 1.99
N LEU A 205 -14.76 -18.40 3.31
CA LEU A 205 -15.32 -17.46 4.28
C LEU A 205 -14.55 -16.12 4.30
N ILE A 206 -13.21 -16.17 4.24
CA ILE A 206 -12.36 -14.97 4.14
C ILE A 206 -12.58 -14.26 2.80
N SER A 207 -12.70 -14.99 1.69
CA SER A 207 -12.96 -14.42 0.36
C SER A 207 -14.35 -13.79 0.26
N PHE A 208 -15.37 -14.43 0.83
CA PHE A 208 -16.73 -13.91 0.95
C PHE A 208 -16.77 -12.66 1.83
N TYR A 209 -16.12 -12.68 3.01
CA TYR A 209 -15.96 -11.51 3.87
C TYR A 209 -15.24 -10.37 3.14
N ARG A 210 -14.15 -10.64 2.41
CA ARG A 210 -13.40 -9.61 1.66
C ARG A 210 -14.13 -9.07 0.43
N SER A 211 -15.01 -9.85 -0.20
CA SER A 211 -15.73 -9.45 -1.42
C SER A 211 -17.09 -8.81 -1.14
N GLN A 212 -17.77 -9.22 -0.07
CA GLN A 212 -19.12 -8.75 0.24
C GLN A 212 -19.17 -7.79 1.44
N ILE A 213 -18.30 -8.00 2.44
CA ILE A 213 -18.36 -7.24 3.70
C ILE A 213 -17.29 -6.14 3.73
N SER A 214 -16.06 -6.41 3.28
CA SER A 214 -14.97 -5.42 3.26
C SER A 214 -15.24 -4.18 2.39
N PRO A 215 -16.00 -4.22 1.27
CA PRO A 215 -16.38 -3.01 0.54
C PRO A 215 -17.44 -2.17 1.27
N ALA A 216 -18.25 -2.80 2.11
CA ALA A 216 -19.26 -2.12 2.92
C ALA A 216 -18.67 -1.47 4.19
N ILE A 217 -17.49 -1.93 4.63
CA ILE A 217 -16.80 -1.44 5.84
C ILE A 217 -15.57 -0.57 5.51
N GLY A 218 -15.09 -0.59 4.27
CA GLY A 218 -13.80 -0.01 3.91
C GLY A 218 -13.82 1.49 3.63
N GLN A 219 -12.92 2.20 4.32
CA GLN A 219 -12.15 3.39 3.88
C GLN A 219 -12.46 4.76 4.53
N ARG A 220 -13.26 4.87 5.60
CA ARG A 220 -13.53 6.19 6.23
C ARG A 220 -13.63 6.24 7.75
N CYS A 221 -13.04 5.27 8.47
CA CYS A 221 -13.07 5.26 9.94
C CYS A 221 -12.40 6.51 10.51
N SER A 222 -13.22 7.51 10.82
CA SER A 222 -12.84 8.76 11.50
C SER A 222 -12.75 8.59 13.00
N LEU A 223 -12.79 7.35 13.50
CA LEU A 223 -12.70 7.05 14.91
C LEU A 223 -11.24 6.82 15.35
N ASN A 224 -10.96 7.03 16.63
CA ASN A 224 -9.68 6.77 17.26
C ASN A 224 -9.83 5.94 18.54
N PRO A 225 -9.15 4.79 18.71
CA PRO A 225 -8.16 4.12 17.82
C PRO A 225 -8.70 3.77 16.42
N THR A 226 -7.82 3.48 15.46
CA THR A 226 -8.25 3.02 14.12
C THR A 226 -9.08 1.74 14.25
N CYS A 227 -9.97 1.49 13.29
CA CYS A 227 -10.80 0.29 13.28
C CYS A 227 -9.95 -1.01 13.35
N SER A 228 -8.77 -1.05 12.73
CA SER A 228 -7.80 -2.15 12.83
C SER A 228 -7.17 -2.28 14.23
N GLU A 229 -6.77 -1.16 14.85
CA GLU A 229 -6.23 -1.17 16.21
C GLU A 229 -7.28 -1.55 17.26
N TYR A 230 -8.51 -1.08 17.10
CA TYR A 230 -9.63 -1.50 17.96
C TYR A 230 -9.91 -3.00 17.82
N ALA A 231 -9.95 -3.52 16.60
CA ALA A 231 -10.10 -4.96 16.37
C ALA A 231 -8.98 -5.77 17.02
N ARG A 232 -7.74 -5.29 16.92
CA ARG A 232 -6.58 -5.90 17.57
C ARG A 232 -6.71 -5.89 19.10
N GLN A 233 -7.18 -4.79 19.69
CA GLN A 233 -7.41 -4.68 21.14
C GLN A 233 -8.55 -5.61 21.60
N ALA A 234 -9.67 -5.62 20.87
CA ALA A 234 -10.84 -6.44 21.19
C ALA A 234 -10.52 -7.93 21.12
N LEU A 235 -9.84 -8.38 20.07
CA LEU A 235 -9.43 -9.77 19.92
C LEU A 235 -8.37 -10.19 20.95
N ARG A 236 -7.44 -9.30 21.32
CA ARG A 236 -6.45 -9.60 22.37
C ARG A 236 -7.07 -9.72 23.75
N LYS A 237 -8.08 -8.90 24.06
CA LYS A 237 -8.70 -8.86 25.38
C LYS A 237 -9.81 -9.90 25.55
N HIS A 238 -10.61 -10.14 24.51
CA HIS A 238 -11.82 -10.99 24.58
C HIS A 238 -11.79 -12.20 23.64
N GLY A 239 -10.67 -12.47 22.95
CA GLY A 239 -10.56 -13.61 22.03
C GLY A 239 -11.59 -13.54 20.91
N ILE A 240 -12.24 -14.66 20.59
CA ILE A 240 -13.28 -14.74 19.55
C ILE A 240 -14.49 -13.84 19.86
N LEU A 241 -14.81 -13.63 21.14
CA LEU A 241 -15.88 -12.71 21.56
C LEU A 241 -15.55 -11.25 21.18
N GLY A 242 -14.28 -10.95 20.93
CA GLY A 242 -13.79 -9.70 20.33
C GLY A 242 -14.45 -9.35 19.00
N LEU A 243 -14.95 -10.33 18.25
CA LEU A 243 -15.66 -10.11 16.98
C LEU A 243 -16.99 -9.37 17.18
N GLY A 244 -17.65 -9.58 18.32
CA GLY A 244 -18.89 -8.87 18.67
C GLY A 244 -18.67 -7.38 18.81
N PHE A 245 -17.58 -6.96 19.48
CA PHE A 245 -17.21 -5.56 19.63
C PHE A 245 -16.85 -4.89 18.30
N ILE A 246 -16.21 -5.63 17.39
CA ILE A 246 -15.90 -5.12 16.05
C ILE A 246 -17.20 -4.88 15.27
N GLY A 247 -18.18 -5.79 15.39
CA GLY A 247 -19.50 -5.65 14.77
C GLY A 247 -20.32 -4.51 15.36
N ASP A 248 -20.37 -4.39 16.69
CA ASP A 248 -21.07 -3.32 17.40
C ASP A 248 -20.54 -1.93 16.99
N ARG A 249 -19.21 -1.78 17.02
CA ARG A 249 -18.56 -0.53 16.62
C ARG A 249 -18.88 -0.14 15.18
N LEU A 250 -19.02 -1.10 14.28
CA LEU A 250 -19.37 -0.83 12.89
C LEU A 250 -20.77 -0.22 12.77
N VAL A 251 -21.73 -0.72 13.54
CA VAL A 251 -23.11 -0.20 13.55
C VAL A 251 -23.16 1.19 14.15
N ARG A 252 -22.34 1.46 15.17
CA ARG A 252 -22.33 2.72 15.93
C ARG A 252 -21.50 3.84 15.31
N GLU A 253 -20.53 3.52 14.46
CA GLU A 253 -19.64 4.48 13.80
C GLU A 253 -20.36 5.69 13.18
N PRO A 254 -21.42 5.53 12.34
CA PRO A 254 -22.10 6.67 11.73
C PRO A 254 -22.68 7.67 12.76
N ASP A 255 -23.21 7.16 13.87
CA ASP A 255 -23.82 8.00 14.92
C ASP A 255 -22.75 8.80 15.68
N VAL A 256 -21.64 8.15 16.04
CA VAL A 256 -20.52 8.81 16.76
C VAL A 256 -19.92 9.94 15.93
N VAL A 257 -19.83 9.73 14.61
CA VAL A 257 -19.32 10.71 13.66
C VAL A 257 -20.32 11.84 13.45
N ALA A 258 -21.62 11.54 13.36
CA ALA A 258 -22.69 12.53 13.23
C ALA A 258 -22.79 13.44 14.48
N GLU A 259 -22.68 12.85 15.67
CA GLU A 259 -22.71 13.55 16.95
C GLU A 259 -21.42 14.33 17.25
N LYS A 260 -20.35 14.08 16.47
CA LYS A 260 -19.01 14.68 16.65
C LYS A 260 -18.46 14.53 18.06
N LYS A 261 -18.73 13.38 18.71
CA LYS A 261 -18.35 13.13 20.11
C LYS A 261 -16.82 13.19 20.29
N SER A 262 -16.37 14.04 21.21
CA SER A 262 -14.97 14.13 21.68
C SER A 262 -13.91 14.12 20.56
N PRO A 263 -13.82 15.21 19.76
CA PRO A 263 -12.88 15.29 18.66
C PRO A 263 -11.43 15.37 19.17
N VAL A 264 -10.57 14.49 18.66
CA VAL A 264 -9.13 14.41 18.93
C VAL A 264 -8.40 14.64 17.62
N ARG A 265 -7.37 15.49 17.64
CA ARG A 265 -6.54 15.77 16.47
C ARG A 265 -5.35 14.82 16.45
N ILE A 266 -5.30 13.92 15.45
CA ILE A 266 -4.23 12.93 15.28
C ILE A 266 -3.76 13.00 13.84
N ASN A 267 -2.44 13.15 13.63
CA ASN A 267 -1.81 13.28 12.31
C ASN A 267 -2.50 14.37 11.43
N GLY A 268 -2.84 15.50 12.04
CA GLY A 268 -3.47 16.63 11.35
C GLY A 268 -4.95 16.47 10.99
N ARG A 269 -5.57 15.30 11.21
CA ARG A 269 -7.00 15.05 10.97
C ARG A 269 -7.80 15.04 12.27
N TRP A 270 -9.06 15.47 12.19
CA TRP A 270 -10.04 15.28 13.26
C TRP A 270 -10.49 13.83 13.27
N ARG A 271 -10.34 13.18 14.42
CA ARG A 271 -10.89 11.86 14.70
C ARG A 271 -11.75 11.91 15.95
N TYR A 272 -12.74 11.04 16.06
CA TYR A 272 -13.64 10.98 17.22
C TYR A 272 -13.19 9.86 18.14
N ARG A 273 -13.11 10.16 19.44
CA ARG A 273 -12.62 9.19 20.42
C ARG A 273 -13.64 8.06 20.58
N ASP A 274 -13.16 6.83 20.44
CA ASP A 274 -13.93 5.63 20.66
C ASP A 274 -13.05 4.47 21.17
N PRO A 275 -12.68 4.46 22.46
CA PRO A 275 -11.81 3.45 23.03
C PRO A 275 -12.62 2.21 23.45
N LEU A 276 -12.00 1.03 23.34
CA LEU A 276 -12.65 -0.25 23.71
C LEU A 276 -13.15 -0.27 25.15
N LYS A 277 -12.42 0.39 26.06
CA LYS A 277 -12.76 0.45 27.49
C LYS A 277 -14.15 1.03 27.77
N GLU A 278 -14.66 1.93 26.92
CA GLU A 278 -15.99 2.53 27.10
C GLU A 278 -17.14 1.54 26.78
N HIS A 279 -16.84 0.44 26.10
CA HIS A 279 -17.84 -0.54 25.63
C HIS A 279 -17.63 -1.94 26.18
N ASP A 280 -16.50 -2.21 26.83
CA ASP A 280 -16.14 -3.54 27.35
C ASP A 280 -16.37 -3.72 28.86
N ASP A 281 -16.89 -2.68 29.53
CA ASP A 281 -17.04 -2.64 31.00
C ASP A 281 -17.99 -3.71 31.55
N TRP A 282 -18.96 -4.19 30.75
CA TRP A 282 -19.95 -5.20 31.13
C TRP A 282 -19.45 -6.65 30.98
N MET A 283 -18.30 -6.87 30.31
CA MET A 283 -17.67 -8.19 30.15
C MET A 283 -16.52 -8.43 31.15
N LYS A 284 -16.39 -7.60 32.18
CA LYS A 284 -15.39 -7.76 33.24
C LYS A 284 -15.72 -8.90 34.19
#